data_AF-A0A535E8N3-F1
#
_entry.id   AF-A0A535E8N3-F1
#
_cell.length_a   1.000
_cell.length_b   1.000
_cell.length_c   1.000
_cell.angle_alpha   90.00
_cell.angle_beta   90.00
_cell.angle_gamma   90.00
#
_symmetry.space_group_name_H-M   'P 1'
#
loop_
_entity.id
_entity.type
_entity.pdbx_description
1 polymer ?
#
loop_
_entity_poly.entity_id
_entity_poly.type
_entity_poly.pdbx_seq_one_letter_code
_entity_poly.pdbx_strand_id
1 'polypeptide(L)'
;MKEHGARMSESDQTSSSSPSLTPGPLPRPLSSFIGRAAEIEQLGESVSRMQLVTLVGPPGCGKTRLAIQVVNATNTRFAAHGADSIAIGPLAGLACVAADRGRHADCLILAAAATAAAERSGGDTGGLQDYPEAVLPIVRAQRQSRARLGERLSSDAWERGMSMRLADTLPLVESLLAARGRRGPLTPRQMQIVKLVAEGLSDKQIASHLEISDRTVEAHLANVRTQLGLQNRAQVAVWTISNAPAD
;
A
#
# COMPACT_ATOMS: atom_id res chain seq x y z
N MET A 1 -29.49 -16.86 -57.84
CA MET A 1 -30.45 -17.46 -56.88
C MET A 1 -29.95 -17.19 -55.47
N LYS A 2 -30.68 -16.33 -54.73
CA LYS A 2 -30.78 -16.14 -53.26
C LYS A 2 -29.48 -15.92 -52.45
N GLU A 3 -29.18 -14.68 -51.97
CA GLU A 3 -29.68 -13.99 -50.73
C GLU A 3 -29.14 -14.66 -49.43
N HIS A 4 -28.68 -14.02 -48.33
CA HIS A 4 -28.56 -12.65 -47.81
C HIS A 4 -27.76 -12.73 -46.47
N GLY A 5 -27.05 -11.67 -46.05
CA GLY A 5 -27.16 -11.18 -44.65
C GLY A 5 -25.97 -11.24 -43.65
N ALA A 6 -25.66 -10.06 -43.09
CA ALA A 6 -25.14 -9.71 -41.74
C ALA A 6 -23.67 -10.05 -41.38
N ARG A 7 -22.75 -9.11 -41.04
CA ARG A 7 -22.63 -8.05 -39.99
C ARG A 7 -21.97 -8.56 -38.69
N MET A 8 -21.08 -7.72 -38.12
CA MET A 8 -20.37 -7.74 -36.81
C MET A 8 -18.97 -8.39 -36.85
N SER A 9 -17.84 -7.75 -36.57
CA SER A 9 -17.37 -6.85 -35.49
C SER A 9 -17.14 -7.56 -34.14
N GLU A 10 -15.89 -7.97 -33.91
CA GLU A 10 -15.27 -8.28 -32.60
C GLU A 10 -13.75 -8.08 -32.81
N SER A 11 -13.15 -6.92 -32.52
CA SER A 11 -12.65 -6.50 -31.20
C SER A 11 -11.99 -7.64 -30.41
N ASP A 12 -10.82 -8.06 -30.89
CA ASP A 12 -9.93 -8.94 -30.14
C ASP A 12 -9.34 -8.15 -28.96
N GLN A 13 -9.92 -8.40 -27.79
CA GLN A 13 -9.45 -7.87 -26.51
C GLN A 13 -8.11 -8.53 -26.20
N THR A 14 -7.02 -7.79 -26.38
CA THR A 14 -5.72 -8.15 -25.79
C THR A 14 -5.82 -7.99 -24.28
N SER A 15 -6.28 -9.04 -23.62
CA SER A 15 -6.16 -9.23 -22.17
C SER A 15 -4.68 -9.22 -21.81
N SER A 16 -4.17 -8.08 -21.35
CA SER A 16 -2.85 -7.96 -20.74
C SER A 16 -2.87 -8.62 -19.36
N SER A 17 -2.83 -9.94 -19.31
CA SER A 17 -2.51 -10.67 -18.09
C SER A 17 -1.02 -10.49 -17.81
N SER A 18 -0.70 -9.63 -16.83
CA SER A 18 0.66 -9.53 -16.30
C SER A 18 1.12 -10.93 -15.84
N PRO A 19 2.31 -11.41 -16.24
CA PRO A 19 2.79 -12.71 -15.77
C PRO A 19 2.98 -12.65 -14.27
N SER A 20 2.30 -13.55 -13.55
CA SER A 20 2.57 -13.83 -12.15
C SER A 20 4.00 -14.36 -12.03
N LEU A 21 4.94 -13.50 -11.63
CA LEU A 21 6.31 -13.87 -11.31
C LEU A 21 6.34 -14.53 -9.93
N THR A 22 5.78 -15.73 -9.81
CA THR A 22 6.17 -16.64 -8.73
C THR A 22 7.52 -17.22 -9.11
N PRO A 23 8.62 -16.89 -8.39
CA PRO A 23 9.93 -17.43 -8.73
C PRO A 23 9.89 -18.95 -8.57
N GLY A 24 10.24 -19.69 -9.63
CA GLY A 24 10.44 -21.13 -9.54
C GLY A 24 11.67 -21.47 -8.67
N PRO A 25 11.77 -22.71 -8.15
CA PRO A 25 12.91 -23.12 -7.35
C PRO A 25 14.21 -23.05 -8.17
N LEU A 26 15.27 -22.50 -7.57
CA LEU A 26 16.57 -22.35 -8.22
C LEU A 26 17.22 -23.72 -8.48
N PRO A 27 18.00 -23.87 -9.57
CA PRO A 27 18.74 -25.09 -9.85
C PRO A 27 19.74 -25.42 -8.73
N ARG A 28 19.76 -26.66 -8.24
CA ARG A 28 20.74 -27.11 -7.24
C ARG A 28 22.04 -27.56 -7.93
N PRO A 29 23.20 -26.96 -7.60
CA PRO A 29 24.47 -27.37 -8.19
C PRO A 29 24.93 -28.75 -7.68
N LEU A 30 25.50 -29.56 -8.57
CA LEU A 30 25.88 -30.97 -8.34
C LEU A 30 27.29 -31.18 -7.74
N SER A 31 28.04 -30.12 -7.45
CA SER A 31 29.38 -30.20 -6.85
C SER A 31 29.62 -29.04 -5.87
N SER A 32 30.57 -29.21 -4.95
CA SER A 32 30.99 -28.15 -4.02
C SER A 32 31.52 -26.92 -4.79
N PHE A 33 31.21 -25.73 -4.27
CA PHE A 33 31.73 -24.46 -4.77
C PHE A 33 32.92 -24.07 -3.89
N ILE A 34 34.09 -23.86 -4.48
CA ILE A 34 35.36 -23.67 -3.75
C ILE A 34 35.91 -22.29 -4.06
N GLY A 35 36.15 -21.50 -3.01
CA GLY A 35 36.62 -20.10 -3.13
C GLY A 35 35.55 -19.16 -3.70
N ARG A 36 35.86 -17.85 -3.78
CA ARG A 36 35.00 -16.74 -4.26
C ARG A 36 34.10 -16.02 -3.23
N ALA A 37 34.45 -16.07 -1.94
CA ALA A 37 33.69 -15.34 -0.89
C ALA A 37 33.63 -13.83 -1.14
N ALA A 38 34.74 -13.22 -1.58
CA ALA A 38 34.81 -11.79 -1.90
C ALA A 38 33.90 -11.38 -3.07
N GLU A 39 33.81 -12.19 -4.14
CA GLU A 39 32.91 -11.88 -5.25
C GLU A 39 31.44 -12.11 -4.90
N ILE A 40 31.14 -13.05 -4.00
CA ILE A 40 29.78 -13.22 -3.47
C ILE A 40 29.36 -11.96 -2.71
N GLU A 41 30.24 -11.42 -1.87
CA GLU A 41 29.98 -10.22 -1.10
C GLU A 41 29.77 -8.99 -2.00
N GLN A 42 30.70 -8.74 -2.94
CA GLN A 42 30.57 -7.63 -3.91
C GLN A 42 29.31 -7.73 -4.77
N LEU A 43 28.95 -8.94 -5.23
CA LEU A 43 27.74 -9.11 -6.02
C LEU A 43 26.49 -8.92 -5.17
N GLY A 44 26.51 -9.36 -3.91
CA GLY A 44 25.43 -9.14 -2.95
C GLY A 44 25.15 -7.65 -2.72
N GLU A 45 26.19 -6.83 -2.57
CA GLU A 45 26.04 -5.37 -2.48
C GLU A 45 25.54 -4.74 -3.78
N SER A 46 25.97 -5.26 -4.93
CA SER A 46 25.51 -4.75 -6.22
C SER A 46 24.02 -5.03 -6.43
N VAL A 47 23.57 -6.24 -6.07
CA VAL A 47 22.16 -6.66 -6.15
C VAL A 47 21.28 -5.88 -5.17
N SER A 48 21.78 -5.46 -4.00
CA SER A 48 20.98 -4.67 -3.06
C SER A 48 20.72 -3.23 -3.55
N ARG A 49 21.60 -2.70 -4.43
CA ARG A 49 21.46 -1.34 -4.99
C ARG A 49 20.78 -1.32 -6.36
N MET A 50 20.87 -2.40 -7.12
CA MET A 50 20.48 -2.46 -8.54
C MET A 50 19.48 -3.58 -8.79
N GLN A 51 18.40 -3.28 -9.53
CA GLN A 51 17.37 -4.28 -9.85
C GLN A 51 17.83 -5.35 -10.86
N LEU A 52 18.92 -5.11 -11.59
CA LEU A 52 19.47 -6.04 -12.58
C LEU A 52 21.00 -5.99 -12.57
N VAL A 53 21.63 -7.14 -12.36
CA VAL A 53 23.10 -7.28 -12.40
C VAL A 53 23.48 -8.37 -13.40
N THR A 54 24.36 -8.04 -14.35
CA THR A 54 24.83 -8.97 -15.38
C THR A 54 26.23 -9.47 -15.05
N LEU A 55 26.37 -10.77 -14.86
CA LEU A 55 27.69 -11.41 -14.71
C LEU A 55 28.31 -11.68 -16.08
N VAL A 56 29.49 -11.11 -16.33
CA VAL A 56 30.28 -11.31 -17.56
C VAL A 56 31.55 -12.10 -17.27
N GLY A 57 32.04 -12.86 -18.26
CA GLY A 57 33.28 -13.63 -18.12
C GLY A 57 33.38 -14.83 -19.07
N PRO A 58 34.54 -15.50 -19.12
CA PRO A 58 34.81 -16.61 -20.04
C PRO A 58 33.80 -17.78 -19.93
N PRO A 59 33.57 -18.57 -20.99
CA PRO A 59 32.75 -19.77 -20.91
C PRO A 59 33.31 -20.73 -19.84
N GLY A 60 32.42 -21.39 -19.09
CA GLY A 60 32.81 -22.35 -18.05
C GLY A 60 33.32 -21.77 -16.72
N CYS A 61 33.48 -20.45 -16.55
CA CYS A 61 34.02 -19.87 -15.31
C CYS A 61 33.06 -19.88 -14.10
N GLY A 62 31.86 -20.47 -14.23
CA GLY A 62 30.94 -20.64 -13.10
C GLY A 62 30.00 -19.47 -12.79
N LYS A 63 29.78 -18.52 -13.71
CA LYS A 63 28.87 -17.35 -13.53
C LYS A 63 27.49 -17.72 -12.99
N THR A 64 26.85 -18.73 -13.59
CA THR A 64 25.53 -19.21 -13.14
C THR A 64 25.59 -19.77 -11.72
N ARG A 65 26.69 -20.44 -11.36
CA ARG A 65 26.88 -20.98 -10.00
C ARG A 65 27.14 -19.86 -9.00
N LEU A 66 27.93 -18.85 -9.37
CA LEU A 66 28.15 -17.65 -8.55
C LEU A 66 26.84 -16.89 -8.32
N ALA A 67 26.00 -16.71 -9.35
CA ALA A 67 24.68 -16.11 -9.21
C ALA A 67 23.79 -16.89 -8.24
N ILE A 68 23.72 -18.22 -8.36
CA ILE A 68 22.95 -19.06 -7.43
C ILE A 68 23.50 -18.97 -6.00
N GLN A 69 24.81 -18.94 -5.82
CA GLN A 69 25.43 -18.78 -4.49
C GLN A 69 25.12 -17.42 -3.88
N VAL A 70 25.13 -16.35 -4.68
CA VAL A 70 24.76 -15.00 -4.22
C VAL A 70 23.29 -14.94 -3.86
N VAL A 71 22.39 -15.51 -4.68
CA VAL A 71 20.96 -15.57 -4.35
C VAL A 71 20.71 -16.39 -3.09
N ASN A 72 21.41 -17.51 -2.90
CA ASN A 72 21.32 -18.29 -1.67
C ASN A 72 21.88 -17.50 -0.47
N ALA A 73 23.01 -16.80 -0.63
CA ALA A 73 23.60 -15.97 0.42
C ALA A 73 22.72 -14.77 0.80
N THR A 74 22.11 -14.10 -0.18
CA THR A 74 21.14 -13.02 0.08
C THR A 74 19.85 -13.56 0.66
N ASN A 75 19.31 -14.67 0.15
CA ASN A 75 18.16 -15.34 0.77
C ASN A 75 18.46 -15.78 2.21
N THR A 76 19.68 -16.24 2.52
CA THR A 76 20.05 -16.54 3.91
C THR A 76 20.18 -15.28 4.76
N ARG A 77 20.57 -14.13 4.20
CA ARG A 77 20.49 -12.83 4.92
C ARG A 77 19.01 -12.47 5.19
N PHE A 78 18.13 -12.60 4.19
CA PHE A 78 16.69 -12.41 4.35
C PHE A 78 15.99 -13.49 5.18
N ALA A 79 16.59 -14.65 5.38
CA ALA A 79 16.07 -15.69 6.27
C ALA A 79 16.65 -15.58 7.69
N ALA A 80 17.85 -14.99 7.84
CA ALA A 80 18.47 -14.64 9.12
C ALA A 80 17.74 -13.46 9.78
N HIS A 81 17.33 -12.48 8.99
CA HIS A 81 16.27 -11.54 9.36
C HIS A 81 14.95 -12.29 9.21
N GLY A 82 14.47 -12.98 10.26
CA GLY A 82 13.23 -13.76 10.18
C GLY A 82 12.09 -12.95 9.53
N ALA A 83 11.07 -13.63 8.98
CA ALA A 83 9.92 -12.98 8.33
C ALA A 83 9.33 -11.81 9.14
N ASP A 84 9.55 -11.82 10.45
CA ASP A 84 9.19 -10.76 11.36
C ASP A 84 9.87 -9.41 11.12
N SER A 85 11.15 -9.41 10.73
CA SER A 85 11.95 -8.20 10.51
C SER A 85 11.40 -7.34 9.36
N ILE A 86 11.02 -7.98 8.25
CA ILE A 86 10.51 -7.30 7.04
C ILE A 86 9.21 -6.54 7.32
N ALA A 87 8.41 -6.99 8.29
CA ALA A 87 7.11 -6.39 8.61
C ALA A 87 7.20 -5.18 9.56
N ILE A 88 8.34 -4.94 10.22
CA ILE A 88 8.51 -3.87 11.22
C ILE A 88 8.29 -2.50 10.58
N GLY A 89 9.03 -2.18 9.52
CA GLY A 89 8.92 -0.90 8.80
C GLY A 89 7.50 -0.65 8.27
N PRO A 90 6.87 -1.59 7.56
CA PRO A 90 5.48 -1.48 7.12
C PRO A 90 4.47 -1.24 8.26
N LEU A 91 4.56 -1.96 9.38
CA LEU A 91 3.66 -1.75 10.52
C LEU A 91 3.85 -0.37 11.15
N ALA A 92 5.09 0.09 11.29
CA ALA A 92 5.38 1.42 11.79
C ALA A 92 4.82 2.51 10.85
N GLY A 93 4.92 2.32 9.53
CA GLY A 93 4.29 3.20 8.54
C GLY A 93 2.75 3.19 8.62
N LEU A 94 2.13 2.02 8.80
CA LEU A 94 0.69 1.90 8.98
C LEU A 94 0.19 2.54 10.28
N ALA A 95 1.00 2.56 11.34
CA ALA A 95 0.69 3.30 12.56
C ALA A 95 0.53 4.81 12.30
N CYS A 96 1.37 5.40 11.44
CA CYS A 96 1.21 6.78 11.00
C CYS A 96 -0.11 6.99 10.26
N VAL A 97 -0.43 6.09 9.33
CA VAL A 97 -1.68 6.14 8.55
C VAL A 97 -2.92 6.02 9.46
N ALA A 98 -2.85 5.19 10.50
CA ALA A 98 -3.91 5.07 11.49
C ALA A 98 -4.14 6.37 12.26
N ALA A 99 -3.06 7.04 12.69
CA ALA A 99 -3.15 8.34 13.37
C ALA A 99 -3.77 9.42 12.46
N ASP A 100 -3.37 9.48 11.19
CA ASP A 100 -3.91 10.41 10.19
C ASP A 100 -5.42 10.20 9.94
N ARG A 101 -5.90 8.96 10.09
CA ARG A 101 -7.33 8.63 10.02
C ARG A 101 -8.09 8.81 11.34
N GLY A 102 -7.45 9.34 12.39
CA GLY A 102 -8.05 9.51 13.72
C GLY A 102 -8.22 8.19 14.50
N ARG A 103 -7.67 7.09 14.00
CA ARG A 103 -7.71 5.77 14.64
C ARG A 103 -6.56 5.64 15.62
N HIS A 104 -6.61 6.45 16.67
CA HIS A 104 -5.50 6.61 17.61
C HIS A 104 -5.15 5.34 18.39
N ALA A 105 -6.13 4.49 18.73
CA ALA A 105 -5.86 3.23 19.41
C ALA A 105 -5.08 2.27 18.50
N ASP A 106 -5.46 2.21 17.24
CA ASP A 106 -4.84 1.34 16.24
C ASP A 106 -3.43 1.80 15.88
N CYS A 107 -3.19 3.11 15.88
CA CYS A 107 -1.84 3.67 15.79
C CYS A 107 -0.93 3.09 16.89
N LEU A 108 -1.37 3.13 18.14
CA LEU A 108 -0.57 2.64 19.27
C LEU A 108 -0.41 1.12 19.24
N ILE A 109 -1.45 0.37 18.87
CA ILE A 109 -1.38 -1.09 18.74
C ILE A 109 -0.36 -1.49 17.65
N LEU A 110 -0.45 -0.89 16.45
CA LEU A 110 0.45 -1.22 15.34
C LEU A 110 1.89 -0.81 15.63
N ALA A 111 2.09 0.36 16.25
CA ALA A 111 3.42 0.82 16.65
C ALA A 111 4.05 -0.11 17.69
N ALA A 112 3.30 -0.51 18.71
CA ALA A 112 3.77 -1.44 19.73
C ALA A 112 4.04 -2.83 19.16
N ALA A 113 3.20 -3.32 18.25
CA ALA A 113 3.43 -4.60 17.56
C ALA A 113 4.71 -4.58 16.70
N ALA A 114 5.00 -3.45 16.04
CA ALA A 114 6.26 -3.26 15.32
C ALA A 114 7.46 -3.27 16.28
N THR A 115 7.37 -2.60 17.43
CA THR A 115 8.42 -2.64 18.46
C THR A 115 8.63 -4.06 19.00
N ALA A 116 7.57 -4.78 19.31
CA ALA A 116 7.66 -6.16 19.80
C ALA A 116 8.28 -7.10 18.76
N ALA A 117 8.00 -6.90 17.47
CA ALA A 117 8.63 -7.66 16.39
C ALA A 117 10.13 -7.33 16.25
N ALA A 118 10.51 -6.05 16.44
CA ALA A 118 11.92 -5.64 16.48
C ALA A 118 12.69 -6.28 17.63
N GLU A 119 12.11 -6.28 18.85
CA GLU A 119 12.72 -6.92 20.02
C GLU A 119 12.92 -8.43 19.81
N ARG A 120 11.92 -9.12 19.26
CA ARG A 120 12.02 -10.56 18.92
C ARG A 120 13.06 -10.85 17.84
N SER A 121 13.31 -9.89 16.96
CA SER A 121 14.32 -9.97 15.90
C SER A 121 15.71 -9.53 16.36
N GLY A 122 15.95 -9.41 17.67
CA GLY A 122 17.25 -9.04 18.23
C GLY A 122 17.60 -7.55 18.08
N GLY A 123 16.59 -6.67 17.97
CA GLY A 123 16.79 -5.23 17.80
C GLY A 123 16.94 -4.78 16.35
N ASP A 124 16.74 -5.70 15.40
CA ASP A 124 16.57 -5.34 13.99
C ASP A 124 15.33 -4.47 13.82
N THR A 125 15.49 -3.32 13.18
CA THR A 125 14.40 -2.37 12.95
C THR A 125 13.73 -2.54 11.58
N GLY A 126 14.07 -3.59 10.83
CA GLY A 126 13.52 -3.84 9.50
C GLY A 126 13.91 -2.76 8.50
N GLY A 127 15.16 -2.29 8.57
CA GLY A 127 15.69 -1.21 7.72
C GLY A 127 15.36 0.20 8.19
N LEU A 128 14.62 0.40 9.29
CA LEU A 128 14.32 1.75 9.80
C LEU A 128 15.58 2.52 10.25
N GLN A 129 16.63 1.80 10.66
CA GLN A 129 17.96 2.36 10.94
C GLN A 129 18.61 3.03 9.73
N ASP A 130 18.27 2.60 8.50
CA ASP A 130 18.78 3.18 7.26
C ASP A 130 18.02 4.47 6.86
N TYR A 131 16.90 4.78 7.54
CA TYR A 131 16.03 5.92 7.27
C TYR A 131 15.70 6.69 8.56
N PRO A 132 16.67 7.39 9.17
CA PRO A 132 16.45 8.12 10.43
C PRO A 132 15.35 9.19 10.33
N GLU A 133 15.12 9.78 9.16
CA GLU A 133 14.03 10.70 8.90
C GLU A 133 12.63 10.05 9.01
N ALA A 134 12.52 8.74 8.80
CA ALA A 134 11.26 8.00 8.91
C ALA A 134 10.81 7.82 10.38
N VAL A 135 11.72 7.97 11.34
CA VAL A 135 11.44 7.82 12.78
C VAL A 135 10.56 8.96 13.29
N LEU A 136 10.79 10.19 12.82
CA LEU A 136 10.08 11.39 13.30
C LEU A 136 8.55 11.33 13.08
N PRO A 137 8.04 10.97 11.87
CA PRO A 137 6.62 10.74 11.66
C PRO A 137 6.00 9.73 12.63
N ILE A 138 6.68 8.62 12.89
CA ILE A 138 6.20 7.56 13.78
C ILE A 138 6.07 8.07 15.21
N VAL A 139 7.11 8.72 15.72
CA VAL A 139 7.11 9.31 17.07
C VAL A 139 6.02 10.38 17.20
N ARG A 140 5.85 11.22 16.18
CA ARG A 140 4.80 12.24 16.15
C ARG A 140 3.41 11.62 16.19
N ALA A 141 3.15 10.60 15.37
CA ALA A 141 1.88 9.88 15.32
C ALA A 141 1.53 9.24 16.66
N GLN A 142 2.50 8.61 17.33
CA GLN A 142 2.33 8.04 18.67
C GLN A 142 2.01 9.12 19.71
N ARG A 143 2.79 10.21 19.76
CA ARG A 143 2.56 11.32 20.70
C ARG A 143 1.16 11.93 20.54
N GLN A 144 0.77 12.21 19.29
CA GLN A 144 -0.56 12.71 18.98
C GLN A 144 -1.66 11.75 19.43
N SER A 145 -1.48 10.45 19.16
CA SER A 145 -2.47 9.44 19.53
C SER A 145 -2.60 9.26 21.03
N ARG A 146 -1.48 9.32 21.78
CA ARG A 146 -1.49 9.32 23.26
C ARG A 146 -2.24 10.52 23.83
N ALA A 147 -1.96 11.71 23.30
CA ALA A 147 -2.64 12.94 23.72
C ALA A 147 -4.16 12.91 23.47
N ARG A 148 -4.62 12.20 22.42
CA ARG A 148 -6.04 12.09 22.05
C ARG A 148 -6.81 11.04 22.87
N LEU A 149 -6.16 9.95 23.27
CA LEU A 149 -6.79 8.85 24.00
C LEU A 149 -6.75 9.01 25.52
N GLY A 150 -5.75 9.75 26.03
CA GLY A 150 -5.45 9.79 27.46
C GLY A 150 -4.72 8.53 27.94
N GLU A 151 -4.26 8.56 29.19
CA GLU A 151 -3.26 7.62 29.72
C GLU A 151 -3.72 6.16 29.69
N ARG A 152 -4.89 5.87 30.27
CA ARG A 152 -5.38 4.49 30.43
C ARG A 152 -5.58 3.79 29.09
N LEU A 153 -6.29 4.41 28.17
CA LEU A 153 -6.55 3.85 26.84
C LEU A 153 -5.26 3.72 26.00
N SER A 154 -4.30 4.62 26.22
CA SER A 154 -2.98 4.53 25.57
C SER A 154 -2.17 3.34 26.09
N SER A 155 -2.18 3.10 27.40
CA SER A 155 -1.51 1.95 28.01
C SER A 155 -2.15 0.64 27.54
N ASP A 156 -3.48 0.52 27.62
CA ASP A 156 -4.22 -0.66 27.19
C ASP A 156 -3.93 -1.00 25.71
N ALA A 157 -3.91 0.01 24.83
CA ALA A 157 -3.59 -0.15 23.41
C ALA A 157 -2.13 -0.57 23.18
N TRP A 158 -1.20 0.01 23.93
CA TRP A 158 0.23 -0.30 23.81
C TRP A 158 0.55 -1.72 24.29
N GLU A 159 0.02 -2.12 25.44
CA GLU A 159 0.16 -3.48 25.99
C GLU A 159 -0.43 -4.54 25.04
N ARG A 160 -1.59 -4.22 24.45
CA ARG A 160 -2.20 -5.08 23.44
C ARG A 160 -1.29 -5.26 22.23
N GLY A 161 -0.69 -4.19 21.71
CA GLY A 161 0.24 -4.31 20.59
C GLY A 161 1.53 -5.05 20.95
N MET A 162 2.08 -4.83 22.14
CA MET A 162 3.29 -5.52 22.61
C MET A 162 3.11 -7.04 22.71
N SER A 163 1.89 -7.50 23.03
CA SER A 163 1.55 -8.91 23.12
C SER A 163 1.19 -9.58 21.78
N MET A 164 1.08 -8.81 20.68
CA MET A 164 0.71 -9.35 19.37
C MET A 164 1.89 -10.01 18.64
N ARG A 165 1.59 -11.11 17.95
CA ARG A 165 2.40 -11.55 16.80
C ARG A 165 1.97 -10.78 15.56
N LEU A 166 2.82 -10.79 14.53
CA LEU A 166 2.54 -10.08 13.29
C LEU A 166 1.25 -10.55 12.61
N ALA A 167 0.99 -11.86 12.61
CA ALA A 167 -0.24 -12.42 12.06
C ALA A 167 -1.50 -11.84 12.75
N ASP A 168 -1.42 -11.53 14.05
CA ASP A 168 -2.55 -11.01 14.83
C ASP A 168 -2.87 -9.54 14.50
N THR A 169 -1.96 -8.84 13.81
CA THR A 169 -2.19 -7.47 13.34
C THR A 169 -3.04 -7.41 12.08
N LEU A 170 -3.19 -8.52 11.35
CA LEU A 170 -3.82 -8.56 10.03
C LEU A 170 -5.26 -8.01 10.03
N PRO A 171 -6.16 -8.36 10.98
CA PRO A 171 -7.52 -7.82 11.00
C PRO A 171 -7.54 -6.29 11.19
N LEU A 172 -6.57 -5.76 11.93
CA LEU A 172 -6.44 -4.32 12.16
C LEU A 172 -5.98 -3.59 10.91
N VAL A 173 -5.01 -4.17 10.19
CA VAL A 173 -4.53 -3.65 8.90
C VAL A 173 -5.63 -3.70 7.85
N GLU A 174 -6.35 -4.82 7.73
CA GLU A 174 -7.49 -4.95 6.82
C GLU A 174 -8.56 -3.90 7.10
N SER A 175 -8.93 -3.72 8.37
CA SER A 175 -9.86 -2.67 8.79
C SER A 175 -9.36 -1.27 8.40
N LEU A 176 -8.06 -0.99 8.59
CA LEU A 176 -7.45 0.30 8.27
C LEU A 176 -7.46 0.57 6.76
N LEU A 177 -7.22 -0.47 5.96
CA LEU A 177 -7.22 -0.39 4.49
C LEU A 177 -8.64 -0.36 3.91
N ALA A 178 -9.60 -1.04 4.53
CA ALA A 178 -11.02 -1.01 4.14
C ALA A 178 -11.63 0.38 4.33
N ALA A 179 -11.12 1.18 5.27
CA ALA A 179 -11.47 2.59 5.43
C ALA A 179 -11.03 3.50 4.25
N ARG A 180 -10.49 2.94 3.15
CA ARG A 180 -10.21 3.60 1.86
C ARG A 180 -11.39 4.39 1.26
N GLY A 181 -12.62 4.17 1.74
CA GLY A 181 -13.83 4.87 1.31
C GLY A 181 -14.01 6.30 1.85
N ARG A 182 -13.11 6.81 2.70
CA ARG A 182 -13.11 8.23 3.11
C ARG A 182 -11.85 8.93 2.61
N ARG A 183 -11.82 9.27 1.31
CA ARG A 183 -10.95 10.39 0.87
C ARG A 183 -11.47 11.65 1.57
N GLY A 184 -10.60 12.60 1.91
CA GLY A 184 -10.87 13.76 2.78
C GLY A 184 -12.10 14.62 2.40
N PRO A 185 -12.34 15.76 3.07
CA PRO A 185 -13.50 16.60 2.77
C PRO A 185 -13.55 16.94 1.26
N LEU A 186 -14.76 16.98 0.68
CA LEU A 186 -14.95 17.38 -0.71
C LEU A 186 -14.28 18.74 -0.94
N THR A 187 -13.61 18.91 -2.08
CA THR A 187 -13.04 20.22 -2.44
C THR A 187 -14.17 21.24 -2.57
N PRO A 188 -13.89 22.56 -2.44
CA PRO A 188 -14.92 23.60 -2.59
C PRO A 188 -15.71 23.46 -3.88
N ARG A 189 -15.04 23.10 -4.98
CA ARG A 189 -15.68 22.89 -6.29
C ARG A 189 -16.57 21.64 -6.32
N GLN A 190 -16.12 20.54 -5.73
CA GLN A 190 -16.96 19.34 -5.59
C GLN A 190 -18.18 19.61 -4.72
N MET A 191 -18.03 20.39 -3.64
CA MET A 191 -19.12 20.80 -2.76
C MET A 191 -20.17 21.63 -3.51
N GLN A 192 -19.76 22.60 -4.33
CA GLN A 192 -20.68 23.36 -5.19
C GLN A 192 -21.49 22.44 -6.11
N ILE A 193 -20.84 21.49 -6.78
CA ILE A 193 -21.51 20.57 -7.70
C ILE A 193 -22.53 19.69 -6.97
N VAL A 194 -22.19 19.12 -5.82
CA VAL A 194 -23.13 18.25 -5.09
C VAL A 194 -24.30 19.01 -4.46
N LYS A 195 -24.15 20.31 -4.15
CA LYS A 195 -25.26 21.20 -3.76
C LYS A 195 -26.26 21.38 -4.90
N LEU A 196 -25.78 21.72 -6.10
CA LEU A 196 -26.64 21.86 -7.28
C LEU A 196 -27.32 20.53 -7.68
N VAL A 197 -26.65 19.39 -7.45
CA VAL A 197 -27.29 18.06 -7.60
C VAL A 197 -28.42 17.85 -6.59
N ALA A 198 -28.24 18.28 -5.34
CA ALA A 198 -29.28 18.19 -4.31
C ALA A 198 -30.47 19.11 -4.60
N GLU A 199 -30.24 20.23 -5.27
CA GLU A 199 -31.28 21.13 -5.79
C GLU A 199 -32.01 20.57 -7.03
N GLY A 200 -31.59 19.40 -7.55
CA GLY A 200 -32.26 18.72 -8.65
C GLY A 200 -31.81 19.15 -10.04
N LEU A 201 -30.72 19.93 -10.17
CA LEU A 201 -30.21 20.33 -11.48
C LEU A 201 -29.60 19.13 -12.22
N SER A 202 -29.80 19.09 -13.53
CA SER A 202 -29.14 18.16 -14.46
C SER A 202 -27.68 18.57 -14.74
N ASP A 203 -26.87 17.66 -15.30
CA ASP A 203 -25.46 17.96 -15.61
C ASP A 203 -25.29 19.14 -16.56
N LYS A 204 -26.19 19.28 -17.54
CA LYS A 204 -26.24 20.44 -18.46
C LYS A 204 -26.53 21.76 -17.74
N GLN A 205 -27.45 21.72 -16.77
CA GLN A 205 -27.80 22.92 -15.99
C GLN A 205 -26.66 23.28 -15.04
N ILE A 206 -26.02 22.29 -14.40
CA ILE A 206 -24.84 22.49 -13.54
C ILE A 206 -23.68 23.05 -14.37
N ALA A 207 -23.43 22.48 -15.55
CA ALA A 207 -22.39 22.94 -16.47
C ALA A 207 -22.59 24.42 -16.84
N SER A 208 -23.84 24.78 -17.19
CA SER A 208 -24.21 26.16 -17.50
C SER A 208 -24.07 27.09 -16.29
N HIS A 209 -24.50 26.65 -15.10
CA HIS A 209 -24.45 27.45 -13.87
C HIS A 209 -23.02 27.68 -13.36
N LEU A 210 -22.10 26.77 -13.67
CA LEU A 210 -20.72 26.80 -13.22
C LEU A 210 -19.72 27.19 -14.32
N GLU A 211 -20.20 27.55 -15.50
CA GLU A 211 -19.43 27.90 -16.70
C GLU A 211 -18.33 26.85 -17.05
N ILE A 212 -18.71 25.57 -17.03
CA ILE A 212 -17.83 24.44 -17.38
C ILE A 212 -18.53 23.49 -18.36
N SER A 213 -17.78 22.54 -18.94
CA SER A 213 -18.38 21.54 -19.84
C SER A 213 -19.15 20.45 -19.08
N ASP A 214 -20.18 19.86 -19.71
CA ASP A 214 -20.91 18.68 -19.21
C ASP A 214 -19.95 17.56 -18.79
N ARG A 215 -18.92 17.29 -19.61
CA ARG A 215 -17.89 16.28 -19.34
C ARG A 215 -17.10 16.58 -18.06
N THR A 216 -16.88 17.84 -17.75
CA THR A 216 -16.22 18.27 -16.50
C THR A 216 -17.12 18.00 -15.30
N VAL A 217 -18.42 18.23 -15.41
CA VAL A 217 -19.41 17.90 -14.37
C VAL A 217 -19.46 16.39 -14.14
N GLU A 218 -19.54 15.59 -15.21
CA GLU A 218 -19.51 14.13 -15.12
C GLU A 218 -18.24 13.62 -14.43
N ALA A 219 -17.07 14.17 -14.79
CA ALA A 219 -15.80 13.82 -14.16
C ALA A 219 -15.78 14.17 -12.67
N HIS A 220 -16.26 15.36 -12.30
CA HIS A 220 -16.39 15.73 -10.89
C HIS A 220 -17.34 14.78 -10.13
N LEU A 221 -18.50 14.43 -10.70
CA LEU A 221 -19.45 13.52 -10.07
C LEU A 221 -18.95 12.07 -9.98
N ALA A 222 -18.18 11.60 -10.96
CA ALA A 222 -17.52 10.30 -10.89
C ALA A 222 -16.48 10.27 -9.76
N ASN A 223 -15.71 11.35 -9.62
CA ASN A 223 -14.73 11.50 -8.55
C ASN A 223 -15.40 11.57 -7.18
N VAL A 224 -16.47 12.35 -7.03
CA VAL A 224 -17.27 12.46 -5.81
C VAL A 224 -17.84 11.10 -5.41
N ARG A 225 -18.47 10.38 -6.35
CA ARG A 225 -19.03 9.04 -6.10
C ARG A 225 -17.96 8.06 -5.62
N THR A 226 -16.82 8.02 -6.30
CA THR A 226 -15.68 7.19 -5.91
C THR A 226 -15.14 7.58 -4.53
N GLN A 227 -15.08 8.88 -4.23
CA GLN A 227 -14.59 9.43 -2.97
C GLN A 227 -15.51 9.15 -1.78
N LEU A 228 -16.82 9.11 -2.02
CA LEU A 228 -17.85 8.91 -0.98
C LEU A 228 -18.41 7.47 -0.94
N GLY A 229 -17.97 6.59 -1.84
CA GLY A 229 -18.48 5.21 -1.93
C GLY A 229 -19.91 5.11 -2.45
N LEU A 230 -20.37 6.08 -3.25
CA LEU A 230 -21.73 6.17 -3.76
C LEU A 230 -21.82 5.61 -5.19
N GLN A 231 -22.94 4.98 -5.51
CA GLN A 231 -23.14 4.28 -6.77
C GLN A 231 -23.77 5.18 -7.86
N ASN A 232 -24.67 6.09 -7.48
CA ASN A 232 -25.45 6.87 -8.44
C ASN A 232 -25.69 8.33 -7.99
N ARG A 233 -26.17 9.16 -8.92
CA ARG A 233 -26.49 10.59 -8.68
C ARG A 233 -27.50 10.78 -7.54
N ALA A 234 -28.51 9.92 -7.47
CA ALA A 234 -29.55 10.02 -6.44
C ALA A 234 -28.94 9.87 -5.03
N GLN A 235 -27.99 8.95 -4.86
CA GLN A 235 -27.26 8.80 -3.61
C GLN A 235 -26.40 10.02 -3.27
N VAL A 236 -25.84 10.71 -4.28
CA VAL A 236 -25.12 11.98 -4.07
C VAL A 236 -26.05 13.07 -3.53
N ALA A 237 -27.26 13.20 -4.11
CA ALA A 237 -28.26 14.16 -3.63
C ALA A 237 -28.68 13.88 -2.17
N VAL A 238 -29.01 12.62 -1.86
CA VAL A 238 -29.40 12.19 -0.51
C VAL A 238 -28.28 12.42 0.51
N TRP A 239 -27.03 12.10 0.12
CA TRP A 239 -25.87 12.34 0.97
C TRP A 239 -25.69 13.82 1.30
N THR A 240 -25.81 14.71 0.30
CA THR A 240 -25.65 16.16 0.50
C THR A 240 -26.72 16.70 1.44
N ILE A 241 -27.99 16.31 1.29
CA ILE A 241 -29.08 16.73 2.19
C ILE A 241 -28.81 16.26 3.63
N SER A 242 -28.29 15.05 3.81
CA SER A 242 -28.02 14.47 5.13
C SER A 242 -26.78 15.05 5.83
N ASN A 243 -25.91 15.75 5.10
CA ASN A 243 -24.60 16.22 5.59
C ASN A 243 -24.38 17.74 5.40
N ALA A 244 -25.36 18.46 4.86
CA ALA A 244 -25.29 19.92 4.79
C ALA A 244 -25.46 20.50 6.21
N PRO A 245 -24.61 21.44 6.64
CA PRO A 245 -24.91 22.22 7.83
C PRO A 245 -26.24 22.95 7.60
N ALA A 246 -27.13 22.95 8.59
CA ALA A 246 -28.27 23.84 8.60
C ALA A 246 -27.71 25.27 8.56
N ASP A 247 -28.11 26.03 7.53
CA ASP A 247 -27.78 27.46 7.39
C ASP A 247 -28.28 28.28 8.58
#